data_AF-A0A378LCB6-F1
#
_entry.id   AF-A0A378LCB6-F1
#
_cell.length_a   1.000
_cell.length_b   1.000
_cell.length_c   1.000
_cell.angle_alpha   90.00
_cell.angle_beta   90.00
_cell.angle_gamma   90.00
#
_symmetry.space_group_name_H-M   'P 1'
#
loop_
_entity.id
_entity.type
_entity.pdbx_description
1 polymer ?
#
loop_
_entity_poly.entity_id
_entity_poly.type
_entity_poly.pdbx_seq_one_letter_code
_entity_poly.pdbx_strand_id
1 'polypeptide(L)'
;MKQKLLIGFTAAVLSFAHMAHADFTFYSGTNTCDEIPGNWSGSGKANNWLIGECVYDGSGTIGALDKDGRFNIAVESDKRSGSMVCPDHNSTKLKGTCVNGTVTINTEYGNLNGIFSKTSGSAKGKLSVSPGMDVDVSIQFKRVG
;
A
#
# COMPACT_ATOMS: atom_id res chain seq x y z
N MET A 1 30.98 -4.74 48.95
CA MET A 1 30.52 -4.12 47.70
C MET A 1 30.14 -5.19 46.68
N LYS A 2 28.85 -5.43 46.40
CA LYS A 2 28.32 -5.99 45.13
C LYS A 2 26.83 -5.64 45.06
N GLN A 3 26.53 -4.36 44.81
CA GLN A 3 25.17 -3.87 44.59
C GLN A 3 24.80 -4.03 43.12
N LYS A 4 23.68 -4.74 42.89
CA LYS A 4 22.58 -4.33 42.00
C LYS A 4 23.00 -3.58 40.73
N LEU A 5 23.43 -4.32 39.72
CA LEU A 5 23.58 -3.85 38.35
C LEU A 5 23.09 -5.02 37.50
N LEU A 6 21.99 -4.82 36.77
CA LEU A 6 21.38 -5.69 35.73
C LEU A 6 19.83 -5.70 35.74
N ILE A 7 19.19 -4.62 36.18
CA ILE A 7 17.78 -4.36 35.83
C ILE A 7 17.70 -2.95 35.30
N GLY A 8 18.01 -2.77 34.01
CA GLY A 8 17.97 -1.42 33.45
C GLY A 8 18.54 -1.32 32.04
N PHE A 9 18.27 -2.26 31.14
CA PHE A 9 18.63 -2.09 29.71
C PHE A 9 17.73 -2.85 28.72
N THR A 10 16.52 -3.27 29.10
CA THR A 10 15.60 -3.96 28.17
C THR A 10 14.39 -3.14 27.74
N ALA A 11 14.10 -1.99 28.37
CA ALA A 11 12.93 -1.17 28.01
C ALA A 11 13.18 -0.13 26.90
N ALA A 12 14.44 0.23 26.60
CA ALA A 12 14.74 1.31 25.65
C ALA A 12 14.73 0.86 24.17
N VAL A 13 14.84 -0.43 23.87
CA VAL A 13 14.91 -0.92 22.47
C VAL A 13 13.52 -0.97 21.82
N LEU A 14 12.45 -1.11 22.61
CA LEU A 14 11.07 -1.10 22.09
C LEU A 14 10.56 0.32 21.74
N SER A 15 11.30 1.37 22.09
CA SER A 15 10.89 2.77 21.86
C SER A 15 11.26 3.30 20.46
N PHE A 16 12.09 2.60 19.69
CA PHE A 16 12.55 3.04 18.37
C PHE A 16 11.87 2.33 17.17
N ALA A 17 10.89 1.46 17.42
CA ALA A 17 10.18 0.75 16.35
C ALA A 17 8.98 1.54 15.78
N HIS A 18 8.69 2.73 16.31
CA HIS A 18 7.62 3.58 15.81
C HIS A 18 8.17 4.50 14.70
N MET A 19 7.55 4.44 13.52
CA MET A 19 7.76 5.29 12.33
C MET A 19 8.63 4.68 11.22
N ALA A 20 8.43 3.42 10.87
CA ALA A 20 8.58 3.02 9.46
C ALA A 20 7.24 3.31 8.74
N HIS A 21 6.90 4.60 8.57
CA HIS A 21 5.86 4.94 7.59
C HIS A 21 6.46 4.66 6.21
N ALA A 22 5.75 3.85 5.44
CA ALA A 22 6.21 3.41 4.15
C ALA A 22 5.06 3.67 3.18
N ASP A 23 5.38 4.33 2.06
CA ASP A 23 4.39 4.84 1.14
C ASP A 23 4.43 4.08 -0.19
N PHE A 24 3.28 3.96 -0.85
CA PHE A 24 3.23 3.42 -2.21
C PHE A 24 3.53 4.53 -3.21
N THR A 25 4.66 4.47 -3.91
CA THR A 25 5.05 5.49 -4.89
C THR A 25 4.83 4.99 -6.32
N PHE A 26 3.94 5.65 -7.05
CA PHE A 26 3.66 5.41 -8.46
C PHE A 26 4.15 6.60 -9.29
N TYR A 27 4.94 6.34 -10.31
CA TYR A 27 5.44 7.37 -11.22
C TYR A 27 4.52 7.47 -12.44
N SER A 28 4.00 8.66 -12.71
CA SER A 28 3.26 8.94 -13.93
C SER A 28 4.22 9.00 -15.13
N GLY A 29 3.74 8.55 -16.29
CA GLY A 29 4.41 8.84 -17.57
C GLY A 29 4.31 10.31 -18.01
N THR A 30 3.54 11.13 -17.31
CA THR A 30 3.36 12.58 -17.55
C THR A 30 3.72 13.39 -16.31
N ASN A 31 4.21 14.62 -16.46
CA ASN A 31 4.53 15.50 -15.32
C ASN A 31 3.28 16.07 -14.61
N THR A 32 2.07 15.65 -14.99
CA THR A 32 0.80 16.17 -14.47
C THR A 32 0.00 15.07 -13.77
N CYS A 33 -0.87 15.49 -12.86
CA CYS A 33 -1.65 14.62 -11.99
C CYS A 33 -3.16 14.61 -12.33
N ASP A 34 -3.54 15.34 -13.38
CA ASP A 34 -4.94 15.62 -13.71
C ASP A 34 -5.70 14.37 -14.19
N GLU A 35 -4.98 13.33 -14.57
CA GLU A 35 -5.54 12.09 -15.12
C GLU A 35 -5.81 11.01 -14.06
N ILE A 36 -5.43 11.27 -12.81
CA ILE A 36 -5.57 10.32 -11.68
C ILE A 36 -7.04 10.16 -11.23
N PRO A 37 -7.83 11.24 -11.04
CA PRO A 37 -9.19 11.10 -10.54
C PRO A 37 -10.07 10.24 -11.46
N GLY A 38 -10.96 9.47 -10.84
CA GLY A 38 -11.92 8.63 -11.53
C GLY A 38 -11.96 7.20 -11.01
N ASN A 39 -12.60 6.33 -11.79
CA ASN A 39 -12.82 4.94 -11.41
C ASN A 39 -11.79 4.03 -12.08
N TRP A 40 -11.35 3.05 -11.30
CA TRP A 40 -10.30 2.11 -11.66
C TRP A 40 -10.76 0.70 -11.29
N SER A 41 -10.33 -0.27 -12.09
CA SER A 41 -10.50 -1.70 -11.83
C SER A 41 -9.16 -2.38 -11.98
N GLY A 42 -8.91 -3.44 -11.23
CA GLY A 42 -7.63 -4.10 -11.25
C GLY A 42 -7.65 -5.48 -10.64
N SER A 43 -6.47 -6.08 -10.65
CA SER A 43 -6.20 -7.33 -9.94
C SER A 43 -4.90 -7.21 -9.18
N GLY A 44 -4.85 -7.92 -8.05
CA GLY A 44 -3.69 -7.93 -7.17
C GLY A 44 -3.34 -9.35 -6.75
N LYS A 45 -2.05 -9.57 -6.49
CA LYS A 45 -1.55 -10.80 -5.89
C LYS A 45 -0.73 -10.43 -4.66
N ALA A 46 -0.98 -11.14 -3.56
CA ALA A 46 -0.25 -11.06 -2.32
C ALA A 46 0.34 -12.45 -2.01
N ASN A 47 1.64 -12.52 -1.69
CA ASN A 47 2.32 -13.78 -1.45
C ASN A 47 3.28 -13.69 -0.25
N ASN A 48 3.18 -14.64 0.67
CA ASN A 48 4.14 -14.83 1.76
C ASN A 48 4.14 -16.31 2.20
N TRP A 49 5.24 -16.77 2.78
CA TRP A 49 5.44 -18.15 3.23
C TRP A 49 4.35 -18.71 4.17
N LEU A 50 3.71 -17.85 4.97
CA LEU A 50 2.69 -18.19 5.96
C LEU A 50 1.28 -18.21 5.39
N ILE A 51 0.93 -17.19 4.59
CA ILE A 51 -0.43 -17.05 4.02
C ILE A 51 -0.58 -17.78 2.67
N GLY A 52 0.54 -18.18 2.06
CA GLY A 52 0.58 -18.66 0.70
C GLY A 52 0.28 -17.54 -0.30
N GLU A 53 -0.31 -17.90 -1.43
CA GLU A 53 -0.71 -16.98 -2.47
C GLU A 53 -2.20 -16.61 -2.33
N CYS A 54 -2.48 -15.31 -2.32
CA CYS A 54 -3.82 -14.74 -2.38
C CYS A 54 -3.96 -13.89 -3.64
N VAL A 55 -5.02 -14.11 -4.40
CA VAL A 55 -5.33 -13.38 -5.64
C VAL A 55 -6.66 -12.66 -5.47
N TYR A 56 -6.67 -11.38 -5.82
CA TYR A 56 -7.81 -10.48 -5.66
C TYR A 56 -8.16 -9.80 -6.96
N ASP A 57 -9.45 -9.52 -7.13
CA ASP A 57 -9.94 -8.50 -8.05
C ASP A 57 -10.37 -7.30 -7.23
N GLY A 58 -10.21 -6.10 -7.78
CA GLY A 58 -10.54 -4.89 -7.06
C GLY A 58 -11.06 -3.79 -7.94
N SER A 59 -11.80 -2.89 -7.31
CA SER A 59 -12.25 -1.65 -7.89
C SER A 59 -11.91 -0.50 -6.96
N GLY A 60 -11.77 0.70 -7.50
CA GLY A 60 -11.52 1.85 -6.67
C GLY A 60 -11.85 3.16 -7.35
N THR A 61 -12.18 4.15 -6.53
CA THR A 61 -12.44 5.51 -6.97
C THR A 61 -11.41 6.43 -6.35
N ILE A 62 -10.71 7.17 -7.20
CA ILE A 62 -9.80 8.24 -6.77
C ILE A 62 -10.54 9.57 -6.88
N GLY A 63 -10.62 10.28 -5.76
CA GLY A 63 -11.24 11.60 -5.69
C GLY A 63 -10.42 12.69 -6.40
N ALA A 64 -11.03 13.86 -6.54
CA ALA A 64 -10.34 15.04 -7.06
C ALA A 64 -9.14 15.42 -6.17
N LEU A 65 -8.11 15.99 -6.81
CA LEU A 65 -6.96 16.55 -6.11
C LEU A 65 -7.33 17.89 -5.49
N ASP A 66 -6.89 18.12 -4.26
CA ASP A 66 -6.92 19.46 -3.65
C ASP A 66 -5.75 20.33 -4.15
N LYS A 67 -5.73 21.59 -3.70
CA LYS A 67 -4.69 22.57 -4.05
C LYS A 67 -3.26 22.15 -3.68
N ASP A 68 -3.12 21.19 -2.75
CA ASP A 68 -1.84 20.68 -2.27
C ASP A 68 -1.52 19.32 -2.93
N GLY A 69 -2.28 18.91 -3.96
CA GLY A 69 -2.12 17.67 -4.70
C GLY A 69 -2.63 16.43 -3.96
N ARG A 70 -3.36 16.58 -2.86
CA ARG A 70 -3.83 15.46 -2.04
C ARG A 70 -5.17 14.94 -2.55
N PHE A 71 -5.39 13.65 -2.41
CA PHE A 71 -6.63 12.99 -2.82
C PHE A 71 -6.96 11.81 -1.90
N ASN A 72 -8.23 11.40 -1.94
CA ASN A 72 -8.71 10.21 -1.24
C ASN A 72 -8.94 9.07 -2.23
N ILE A 73 -8.75 7.85 -1.78
CA ILE A 73 -8.96 6.63 -2.55
C ILE A 73 -9.93 5.76 -1.77
N ALA A 74 -11.01 5.33 -2.41
CA ALA A 74 -11.81 4.22 -1.92
C ALA A 74 -11.43 2.98 -2.75
N VAL A 75 -11.07 1.88 -2.09
CA VAL A 75 -10.73 0.62 -2.75
C VAL A 75 -11.56 -0.50 -2.14
N GLU A 76 -12.12 -1.32 -3.01
CA GLU A 76 -12.76 -2.59 -2.68
C GLU A 76 -11.99 -3.70 -3.37
N SER A 77 -11.77 -4.81 -2.66
CA SER A 77 -11.09 -5.98 -3.18
C SER A 77 -11.80 -7.25 -2.73
N ASP A 78 -12.04 -8.14 -3.67
CA ASP A 78 -12.66 -9.44 -3.47
C ASP A 78 -11.67 -10.55 -3.81
N LYS A 79 -11.62 -11.56 -2.95
CA LYS A 79 -10.76 -12.73 -3.18
C LYS A 79 -11.28 -13.52 -4.37
N ARG A 80 -10.41 -13.69 -5.35
CA ARG A 80 -10.61 -14.59 -6.49
C ARG A 80 -10.11 -16.00 -6.19
N SER A 81 -8.94 -16.13 -5.57
CA SER A 81 -8.40 -17.42 -5.15
C SER A 81 -7.36 -17.28 -4.05
N GLY A 82 -7.05 -18.37 -3.36
CA GLY A 82 -6.01 -18.42 -2.34
C GLY A 82 -6.39 -19.30 -1.14
N SER A 83 -5.58 -19.23 -0.09
CA SER A 83 -5.81 -19.97 1.14
C SER A 83 -7.02 -19.45 1.94
N MET A 84 -7.50 -20.22 2.92
CA MET A 84 -8.58 -19.78 3.81
C MET A 84 -8.21 -18.60 4.71
N VAL A 85 -6.91 -18.32 4.87
CA VAL A 85 -6.44 -17.16 5.64
C VAL A 85 -6.46 -15.86 4.83
N CYS A 86 -6.63 -15.94 3.50
CA CYS A 86 -6.86 -14.79 2.66
C CYS A 86 -8.27 -14.23 2.94
N PRO A 87 -8.43 -12.95 3.35
CA PRO A 87 -9.73 -12.33 3.54
C PRO A 87 -10.60 -12.45 2.29
N ASP A 88 -11.90 -12.75 2.43
CA ASP A 88 -12.80 -12.88 1.28
C ASP A 88 -13.11 -11.54 0.62
N HIS A 89 -13.27 -10.49 1.43
CA HIS A 89 -13.57 -9.14 0.98
C HIS A 89 -12.84 -8.13 1.87
N ASN A 90 -12.41 -7.02 1.29
CA ASN A 90 -11.87 -5.90 2.03
C ASN A 90 -12.27 -4.57 1.37
N SER A 91 -12.63 -3.59 2.18
CA SER A 91 -12.90 -2.23 1.75
C SER A 91 -12.11 -1.27 2.61
N THR A 92 -11.35 -0.37 1.97
CA THR A 92 -10.48 0.57 2.67
C THR A 92 -10.51 1.94 2.03
N LYS A 93 -10.23 2.96 2.85
CA LYS A 93 -10.03 4.33 2.41
C LYS A 93 -8.58 4.72 2.67
N LEU A 94 -7.87 5.03 1.60
CA LEU A 94 -6.49 5.48 1.64
C LEU A 94 -6.41 6.95 1.28
N LYS A 95 -5.29 7.57 1.65
CA LYS A 95 -4.95 8.92 1.24
C LYS A 95 -3.75 8.84 0.32
N GLY A 96 -3.68 9.76 -0.64
CA GLY A 96 -2.49 9.92 -1.44
C GLY A 96 -2.21 11.37 -1.77
N THR A 97 -1.02 11.59 -2.29
CA THR A 97 -0.54 12.87 -2.79
C THR A 97 -0.01 12.68 -4.20
N CYS A 98 -0.25 13.63 -5.09
CA CYS A 98 0.43 13.68 -6.36
C CYS A 98 1.19 15.00 -6.50
N VAL A 99 2.50 14.89 -6.66
CA VAL A 99 3.40 16.05 -6.82
C VAL A 99 4.31 15.76 -8.00
N ASN A 100 4.29 16.64 -9.01
CA ASN A 100 5.12 16.51 -10.22
C ASN A 100 5.01 15.14 -10.92
N GLY A 101 3.78 14.62 -11.06
CA GLY A 101 3.53 13.30 -11.66
C GLY A 101 3.92 12.12 -10.76
N THR A 102 4.44 12.34 -9.55
CA THR A 102 4.71 11.29 -8.57
C THR A 102 3.52 11.14 -7.64
N VAL A 103 2.84 10.01 -7.74
CA VAL A 103 1.72 9.63 -6.86
C VAL A 103 2.27 8.85 -5.68
N THR A 104 1.90 9.23 -4.47
CA THR A 104 2.28 8.57 -3.24
C THR A 104 1.01 8.22 -2.49
N ILE A 105 0.67 6.94 -2.31
CA ILE A 105 -0.44 6.49 -1.46
C ILE A 105 0.14 6.20 -0.09
N ASN A 106 -0.34 6.91 0.93
CA ASN A 106 0.14 6.77 2.29
C ASN A 106 -0.45 5.50 2.92
N THR A 107 0.43 4.64 3.40
CA THR A 107 0.06 3.43 4.14
C THR A 107 0.98 3.25 5.35
N GLU A 108 0.56 2.41 6.27
CA GLU A 108 1.40 1.97 7.40
C GLU A 108 2.11 0.64 7.11
N TYR A 109 1.82 0.02 5.96
CA TYR A 109 2.17 -1.36 5.70
C TYR A 109 3.34 -1.59 4.75
N GLY A 110 4.06 -0.58 4.23
CA GLY A 110 5.23 -0.84 3.36
C GLY A 110 5.29 0.02 2.10
N ASN A 111 6.33 -0.20 1.28
CA ASN A 111 6.56 0.55 0.04
C ASN A 111 6.19 -0.30 -1.19
N LEU A 112 5.27 0.20 -2.01
CA LEU A 112 4.99 -0.34 -3.35
C LEU A 112 5.47 0.66 -4.38
N ASN A 113 6.24 0.20 -5.36
CA ASN A 113 6.70 1.07 -6.44
C ASN A 113 6.02 0.67 -7.75
N GLY A 114 5.52 1.66 -8.47
CA GLY A 114 4.76 1.42 -9.68
C GLY A 114 4.91 2.51 -10.72
N ILE A 115 4.28 2.27 -11.86
CA ILE A 115 4.09 3.25 -12.92
C ILE A 115 2.62 3.30 -13.27
N PHE A 116 2.14 4.47 -13.67
CA PHE A 116 0.79 4.60 -14.21
C PHE A 116 0.77 5.58 -15.39
N SER A 117 -0.32 5.49 -16.14
CA SER A 117 -0.66 6.27 -17.31
C SER A 117 -2.13 6.66 -17.24
N LYS A 118 -2.61 7.41 -18.23
CA LYS A 118 -4.01 7.83 -18.36
C LYS A 118 -5.04 6.70 -18.22
N THR A 119 -4.68 5.49 -18.67
CA THR A 119 -5.63 4.38 -18.81
C THR A 119 -5.26 3.14 -18.01
N SER A 120 -4.03 3.03 -17.52
CA SER A 120 -3.55 1.84 -16.81
C SER A 120 -2.35 2.12 -15.93
N GLY A 121 -2.08 1.21 -15.00
CA GLY A 121 -0.87 1.21 -14.21
C GLY A 121 -0.58 -0.14 -13.60
N SER A 122 0.60 -0.23 -13.02
CA SER A 122 1.05 -1.42 -12.30
C SER A 122 1.98 -1.02 -11.17
N ALA A 123 1.98 -1.81 -10.10
CA ALA A 123 2.92 -1.64 -9.00
C ALA A 123 3.34 -2.98 -8.42
N LYS A 124 4.52 -3.00 -7.81
CA LYS A 124 5.04 -4.14 -7.09
C LYS A 124 5.87 -3.69 -5.90
N GLY A 125 5.94 -4.50 -4.87
CA GLY A 125 6.79 -4.24 -3.72
C GLY A 125 6.50 -5.19 -2.58
N LYS A 126 6.96 -4.80 -1.39
CA LYS A 126 6.79 -5.59 -0.17
C LYS A 126 6.04 -4.79 0.87
N LEU A 127 5.03 -5.43 1.45
CA LEU A 127 4.26 -4.91 2.56
C LEU A 127 4.68 -5.58 3.86
N SER A 128 5.17 -4.83 4.83
CA SER A 128 5.33 -5.31 6.21
C SER A 128 3.99 -5.16 6.94
N VAL A 129 3.26 -6.27 7.07
CA VAL A 129 1.91 -6.29 7.68
C VAL A 129 1.96 -6.48 9.19
N SER A 130 3.06 -7.03 9.71
CA SER A 130 3.36 -7.15 11.14
C SER A 130 4.86 -7.39 11.33
N PRO A 131 5.42 -7.22 12.56
CA PRO A 131 6.83 -7.46 12.81
C PRO A 131 7.28 -8.85 12.33
N GLY A 132 8.24 -8.89 11.40
CA GLY A 132 8.77 -10.12 10.82
C GLY A 132 7.90 -10.78 9.74
N MET A 133 6.83 -10.12 9.28
CA MET A 133 5.96 -10.62 8.22
C MET A 133 5.89 -9.64 7.05
N ASP A 134 6.60 -9.99 5.97
CA ASP A 134 6.60 -9.22 4.73
C ASP A 134 5.86 -9.98 3.63
N VAL A 135 4.96 -9.29 2.93
CA VAL A 135 4.13 -9.83 1.86
C VAL A 135 4.57 -9.21 0.54
N ASP A 136 4.97 -10.04 -0.41
CA ASP A 136 5.22 -9.60 -1.78
C ASP A 136 3.88 -9.31 -2.45
N VAL A 137 3.73 -8.09 -2.97
CA VAL A 137 2.50 -7.63 -3.62
C VAL A 137 2.80 -7.19 -5.04
N SER A 138 1.92 -7.57 -5.96
CA SER A 138 1.87 -7.03 -7.32
C SER A 138 0.44 -6.66 -7.68
N ILE A 139 0.26 -5.53 -8.37
CA ILE A 139 -1.04 -4.97 -8.72
C ILE A 139 -0.98 -4.51 -10.17
N GLN A 140 -2.05 -4.76 -10.91
CA GLN A 140 -2.32 -4.17 -12.21
C GLN A 140 -3.71 -3.55 -12.20
N PHE A 141 -3.85 -2.36 -12.77
CA PHE A 141 -5.11 -1.64 -12.80
C PHE A 141 -5.30 -0.89 -14.10
N LYS A 142 -6.56 -0.63 -14.45
CA LYS A 142 -7.01 0.09 -15.62
C LYS A 142 -8.17 1.00 -15.29
N ARG A 143 -8.27 2.11 -15.99
CA ARG A 143 -9.37 3.05 -15.86
C ARG A 143 -10.65 2.43 -16.40
N VAL A 144 -11.78 2.70 -15.75
CA VAL A 144 -13.11 2.24 -16.17
C VAL A 144 -14.06 3.43 -16.13
N GLY A 145 -14.64 3.77 -17.28
CA GLY A 145 -15.45 4.99 -17.47
C GLY A 145 -14.85 5.91 -18.52
#